data_AF-A0AAU3SIR3-F1
#
_entry.id   AF-A0AAU3SIR3-F1
#
_cell.length_a   1.000
_cell.length_b   1.000
_cell.length_c   1.000
_cell.angle_alpha   90.00
_cell.angle_beta   90.00
_cell.angle_gamma   90.00
#
_symmetry.space_group_name_H-M   'P 1'
#
loop_
_entity.id
_entity.type
_entity.pdbx_description
1 polymer ?
#
loop_
_entity_poly.entity_id
_entity_poly.type
_entity_poly.pdbx_seq_one_letter_code
_entity_poly.pdbx_strand_id
1 'polypeptide(L)'
;MSLAVVLLTVGPTAIVAGGGVALNIRGAAAALERWAAANAELAMHARGDLGPPRRVASAVFYRYLGSVIALCGVVFSLGGLLELA
;
A
#
# COMPACT_ATOMS: atom_id res chain seq x y z
N MET A 1 11.10 23.53 0.97
CA MET A 1 11.09 22.54 2.07
C MET A 1 12.33 21.69 1.91
N SER A 2 13.04 21.35 3.00
CA SER A 2 14.25 20.51 2.89
C SER A 2 13.89 19.05 2.57
N LEU A 3 14.80 18.37 1.88
CA LEU A 3 14.63 16.96 1.51
C LEU A 3 14.52 16.07 2.77
N ALA A 4 15.36 16.32 3.78
CA ALA A 4 15.25 15.71 5.11
C ALA A 4 13.83 15.76 5.72
N VAL A 5 13.14 16.90 5.66
CA VAL A 5 11.78 17.04 6.19
C VAL A 5 10.78 16.20 5.40
N VAL A 6 10.94 16.10 4.08
CA VAL A 6 10.10 15.23 3.24
C VAL A 6 10.36 13.75 3.57
N LEU A 7 11.62 13.34 3.66
CA LEU A 7 11.99 11.95 3.94
C LEU A 7 11.54 11.49 5.34
N LEU A 8 11.67 12.35 6.36
CA LEU A 8 11.27 12.06 7.73
C LEU A 8 9.76 12.11 7.97
N THR A 9 8.98 12.65 7.04
CA THR A 9 7.52 12.61 7.11
C THR A 9 6.96 11.44 6.30
N VAL A 10 7.47 11.23 5.08
CA VAL A 10 7.04 10.14 4.19
C VAL A 10 7.52 8.78 4.69
N GLY A 11 8.72 8.70 5.27
CA GLY A 11 9.29 7.44 5.77
C GLY A 11 8.41 6.77 6.83
N PRO A 12 8.15 7.42 7.98
CA PRO A 12 7.33 6.84 9.05
C PRO A 12 5.89 6.54 8.61
N THR A 13 5.29 7.40 7.78
CA THR A 13 3.95 7.15 7.26
C THR A 13 3.91 5.91 6.37
N ALA A 14 4.91 5.70 5.50
CA ALA A 14 5.05 4.50 4.71
C ALA A 14 5.31 3.24 5.55
N ILE A 15 6.12 3.34 6.62
CA ILE A 15 6.33 2.22 7.57
C ILE A 15 5.00 1.80 8.21
N VAL A 16 4.25 2.75 8.78
CA VAL A 16 3.01 2.47 9.50
C VAL A 16 1.93 1.95 8.55
N ALA A 17 1.72 2.61 7.41
CA ALA A 17 0.70 2.22 6.45
C ALA A 17 1.06 0.88 5.77
N GLY A 18 2.28 0.75 5.27
CA GLY A 18 2.77 -0.48 4.63
C GLY A 18 2.80 -1.65 5.62
N GLY A 19 3.32 -1.43 6.83
CA GLY A 19 3.41 -2.45 7.88
C GLY A 19 2.04 -2.90 8.37
N GLY A 20 1.09 -1.96 8.52
CA GLY A 20 -0.29 -2.27 8.86
C GLY A 20 -0.95 -3.21 7.85
N VAL A 21 -0.69 -3.01 6.56
CA VAL A 21 -1.18 -3.91 5.49
C VAL A 21 -0.40 -5.23 5.47
N ALA A 22 0.93 -5.19 5.57
CA ALA A 22 1.81 -6.36 5.54
C ALA A 22 1.47 -7.40 6.63
N LEU A 23 1.28 -6.89 7.85
CA LEU A 23 0.90 -7.67 9.03
C LEU A 23 -0.61 -7.91 9.11
N ASN A 24 -1.38 -7.42 8.13
CA ASN A 24 -2.82 -7.55 8.06
C ASN A 24 -3.52 -7.07 9.35
N ILE A 25 -3.05 -5.96 9.93
CA ILE A 25 -3.61 -5.37 11.15
C ILE A 25 -5.07 -5.03 10.88
N ARG A 26 -5.97 -5.50 11.77
CA ARG A 26 -7.44 -5.34 11.63
C ARG A 26 -8.00 -5.83 10.28
N GLY A 27 -7.31 -6.77 9.62
CA GLY A 27 -7.75 -7.30 8.33
C GLY A 27 -7.55 -6.32 7.16
N ALA A 28 -6.61 -5.36 7.27
CA ALA A 28 -6.38 -4.34 6.25
C ALA A 28 -6.13 -4.92 4.84
N ALA A 29 -5.34 -5.99 4.72
CA ALA A 29 -5.08 -6.62 3.42
C ALA A 29 -6.33 -7.30 2.85
N ALA A 30 -7.15 -7.91 3.70
CA ALA A 30 -8.42 -8.50 3.30
C ALA A 30 -9.45 -7.42 2.90
N ALA A 31 -9.42 -6.26 3.56
CA ALA A 31 -10.25 -5.11 3.19
C ALA A 31 -9.86 -4.56 1.82
N LEU A 32 -8.55 -4.45 1.53
CA LEU A 32 -8.05 -4.04 0.22
C LEU A 32 -8.43 -5.03 -0.88
N GLU A 33 -8.35 -6.34 -0.63
CA GLU A 33 -8.82 -7.35 -1.58
C GLU A 33 -10.32 -7.18 -1.92
N ARG A 34 -11.18 -7.00 -0.91
CA ARG A 34 -12.62 -6.78 -1.12
C ARG A 34 -12.89 -5.48 -1.89
N TRP A 35 -12.21 -4.40 -1.52
CA TRP A 35 -12.36 -3.11 -2.18
C TRP A 35 -11.92 -3.18 -3.66
N ALA A 36 -10.79 -3.86 -3.93
CA ALA A 36 -10.30 -4.04 -5.29
C ALA A 36 -11.23 -4.91 -6.14
N ALA A 37 -11.84 -5.94 -5.56
CA ALA A 37 -12.85 -6.75 -6.24
C ALA A 37 -14.08 -5.91 -6.62
N ALA A 38 -14.60 -5.09 -5.69
CA ALA A 38 -15.72 -4.19 -5.96
C ALA A 38 -15.37 -3.14 -7.03
N ASN A 39 -14.16 -2.59 -7.00
CA ASN A 39 -13.72 -1.61 -8.00
C ASN A 39 -13.53 -2.24 -9.39
N ALA A 40 -13.05 -3.48 -9.46
CA ALA A 40 -12.95 -4.23 -10.72
C ALA A 40 -14.33 -4.48 -11.31
N GLU A 41 -15.31 -4.85 -10.49
CA GLU A 41 -16.70 -5.01 -10.91
C GLU A 41 -17.30 -3.69 -11.42
N LEU A 42 -17.11 -2.58 -10.73
CA LEU A 42 -17.54 -1.25 -11.19
C LEU A 42 -16.90 -0.86 -12.54
N ALA A 43 -15.61 -1.14 -12.71
CA ALA A 43 -14.89 -0.86 -13.95
C ALA A 43 -15.40 -1.73 -15.12
N MET A 44 -15.79 -2.98 -14.87
CA MET A 44 -16.40 -3.85 -15.89
C MET A 44 -17.77 -3.34 -16.31
N HIS A 45 -18.64 -2.97 -15.36
CA HIS A 45 -19.93 -2.37 -15.65
C HIS A 45 -19.81 -1.08 -16.47
N ALA A 46 -18.85 -0.21 -16.12
CA ALA A 46 -18.57 1.02 -16.87
C ALA A 46 -18.10 0.76 -18.31
N ARG A 47 -17.51 -0.40 -18.59
CA ARG A 47 -17.07 -0.82 -19.93
C ARG A 47 -18.13 -1.62 -20.70
N GLY A 48 -19.28 -1.91 -20.08
CA GLY A 48 -20.31 -2.77 -20.66
C GLY A 48 -19.91 -4.25 -20.73
N ASP A 49 -18.92 -4.69 -19.95
CA ASP A 49 -18.47 -6.08 -19.89
C ASP A 49 -19.27 -6.85 -18.84
N LEU A 50 -20.02 -7.87 -19.29
CA LEU A 50 -20.81 -8.79 -18.45
C LEU A 50 -20.07 -10.12 -18.18
N GLY A 51 -18.78 -10.19 -18.53
CA GLY A 51 -17.94 -11.36 -18.29
C GLY A 51 -17.74 -11.67 -16.80
N PRO A 52 -17.17 -12.84 -16.48
CA PRO A 52 -16.89 -13.21 -15.10
C PRO A 52 -15.92 -12.22 -14.44
N PRO A 53 -16.13 -11.86 -13.16
CA PRO A 53 -15.30 -10.88 -12.47
C PRO A 53 -13.86 -11.40 -12.35
N ARG A 54 -12.92 -10.61 -12.87
CA ARG A 54 -11.50 -10.95 -12.85
C ARG A 54 -10.91 -10.61 -11.48
N ARG A 55 -10.43 -11.61 -10.74
CA ARG A 55 -9.66 -11.38 -9.51
C ARG A 55 -8.34 -10.68 -9.85
N VAL A 56 -8.24 -9.39 -9.53
CA VAL A 56 -7.07 -8.56 -9.87
C VAL A 56 -5.92 -8.76 -8.87
N ALA A 57 -6.22 -8.89 -7.58
CA ALA A 57 -5.20 -9.06 -6.53
C ALA A 57 -5.78 -9.77 -5.29
N SER A 58 -4.98 -10.63 -4.66
CA SER A 58 -5.33 -11.34 -3.42
C SER A 58 -4.82 -10.60 -2.17
N ALA A 59 -5.33 -10.92 -0.99
CA ALA A 59 -4.78 -10.40 0.27
C ALA A 59 -3.29 -10.69 0.43
N VAL A 60 -2.79 -11.83 -0.08
CA VAL A 60 -1.36 -12.17 -0.05
C VAL A 60 -0.55 -11.17 -0.89
N PHE A 61 -1.05 -10.80 -2.07
CA PHE A 61 -0.44 -9.77 -2.91
C PHE A 61 -0.37 -8.43 -2.17
N TYR A 62 -1.47 -8.01 -1.54
CA TYR A 62 -1.49 -6.76 -0.77
C TYR A 62 -0.54 -6.77 0.43
N ARG A 63 -0.41 -7.91 1.11
CA ARG A 63 0.58 -8.06 2.19
C ARG A 63 2.01 -7.91 1.67
N TYR A 64 2.33 -8.53 0.53
CA TYR A 64 3.64 -8.39 -0.08
C TYR A 64 3.93 -6.93 -0.47
N LEU A 65 2.98 -6.28 -1.13
CA LEU A 65 3.10 -4.87 -1.51
C LEU A 65 3.26 -3.96 -0.27
N GLY A 66 2.49 -4.21 0.79
CA GLY A 66 2.61 -3.53 2.07
C GLY A 66 4.01 -3.68 2.67
N SER A 67 4.60 -4.89 2.61
CA SER A 67 5.97 -5.13 3.10
C SER A 67 7.00 -4.32 2.33
N VAL A 68 6.87 -4.23 1.01
CA VAL A 68 7.76 -3.42 0.16
C VAL A 68 7.65 -1.95 0.53
N ILE A 69 6.42 -1.44 0.68
CA ILE A 69 6.16 -0.04 1.09
C ILE A 69 6.77 0.24 2.47
N ALA A 70 6.60 -0.67 3.42
CA ALA A 70 7.15 -0.51 4.77
C ALA A 70 8.69 -0.44 4.73
N LEU A 71 9.33 -1.31 3.92
CA LEU A 71 10.78 -1.32 3.74
C LEU A 71 11.27 0.00 3.11
N CYS A 72 10.60 0.50 2.08
CA CYS A 72 10.91 1.81 1.50
C CYS A 72 10.80 2.93 2.54
N GLY A 73 9.78 2.87 3.41
CA GLY A 73 9.63 3.82 4.50
C GLY A 73 10.80 3.82 5.50
N VAL A 74 11.36 2.64 5.81
CA VAL A 74 12.59 2.52 6.61
C VAL A 74 13.76 3.20 5.91
N VAL A 75 13.96 2.93 4.62
CA VAL A 75 15.04 3.52 3.83
C VAL A 75 14.93 5.05 3.79
N PHE A 76 13.73 5.59 3.57
CA PHE A 76 13.51 7.04 3.59
C PHE A 76 13.74 7.64 4.96
N SER A 77 13.30 6.98 6.04
CA SER A 77 13.52 7.47 7.40
C SER A 77 15.01 7.54 7.72
N LEU A 78 15.77 6.51 7.36
CA LEU A 78 17.22 6.49 7.52
C LEU A 78 17.93 7.55 6.67
N GLY A 79 17.53 7.71 5.41
CA GLY A 79 18.08 8.76 4.53
C GLY A 79 17.82 10.17 5.07
N GLY A 80 16.62 10.43 5.58
CA GLY A 80 16.28 11.71 6.20
C GLY A 80 17.05 11.97 7.49
N LEU A 81 17.30 10.93 8.31
CA LEU A 81 18.15 11.06 9.50
C LEU A 81 19.61 11.33 9.14
N LEU A 82 20.12 10.69 8.08
CA LEU A 82 21.48 10.93 7.59
C LEU A 82 21.68 12.35 7.06
N GLU A 83 20.67 12.96 6.45
CA GLU A 83 20.76 14.37 6.03
C GLU A 83 20.75 15.37 7.20
N LEU A 84 20.27 14.97 8.37
CA LEU A 84 20.28 15.81 9.57
C LEU A 84 21.55 15.65 10.42
N ALA A 85 22.39 14.65 10.12
CA ALA A 85 23.63 14.35 10.83
C ALA A 85 24.82 15.10 10.21
#